data_AF-T0QVX6-F1
#
_entry.id   AF-T0QVX6-F1
#
_cell.length_a   1.000
_cell.length_b   1.000
_cell.length_c   1.000
_cell.angle_alpha   90.00
_cell.angle_beta   90.00
_cell.angle_gamma   90.00
#
_symmetry.space_group_name_H-M   'P 1'
#
loop_
_entity.id
_entity.type
_entity.pdbx_description
1 polymer ?
#
loop_
_entity_poly.entity_id
_entity_poly.type
_entity_poly.pdbx_seq_one_letter_code
_entity_poly.pdbx_strand_id
1 'polypeptide(L)'
;MSLSTLFNDSMYSEDDDARSAKARVARMVHDAQAQAWAQSVGLSFMNVTWEDCARSKNSCWGPCISDMTLIVEKTRMPVLRVPNFADPIMSISTSKIFVTVGNESPYSSAPRSTISLQEYLENITKYTELEHSLFAPAHDDHAVVSTQASFLPIENETTAFHVGLYNYQSTANDPAVLVLVCTAAGTSAQVMTERDAILYSNEQGQKHTFVAERLSTHRAKRGVTSKGAMTAREEACNYVMIVQIPLQQKPPPPRRQYSNLACYHCEEEECELGSFESTFERPDVEEAMVSLGDALGPFPKLSQFSKVTRDARYPIRVTIQFYQATSNGVVTREIVERLCDRMEQVKANATWWGSLVCKGGSFFGGGSDY
;
A
#
# COMPACT_ATOMS: atom_id res chain seq x y z
N MET A 1 4.20 8.99 -20.47
CA MET A 1 2.80 9.23 -20.06
C MET A 1 2.84 10.29 -18.98
N SER A 2 2.00 11.32 -19.05
CA SER A 2 1.82 12.25 -17.93
C SER A 2 1.10 11.48 -16.82
N LEU A 3 1.75 11.32 -15.65
CA LEU A 3 1.24 10.56 -14.50
C LEU A 3 -0.02 11.20 -13.87
N SER A 4 -0.27 12.48 -14.16
CA SER A 4 -1.37 13.29 -13.62
C SER A 4 -2.78 12.74 -13.89
N THR A 5 -2.91 11.77 -14.79
CA THR A 5 -4.18 11.08 -15.11
C THR A 5 -4.51 9.94 -14.14
N LEU A 6 -3.55 9.39 -13.40
CA LEU A 6 -3.79 8.27 -12.48
C LEU A 6 -4.64 8.69 -11.25
N PHE A 7 -4.48 9.95 -10.82
CA PHE A 7 -5.20 10.50 -9.68
C PHE A 7 -6.45 11.32 -10.06
N ASN A 8 -6.57 11.77 -11.32
CA ASN A 8 -7.59 12.76 -11.71
C ASN A 8 -8.58 12.30 -12.79
N ASP A 9 -8.38 11.16 -13.48
CA ASP A 9 -9.36 10.67 -14.47
C ASP A 9 -10.31 9.62 -13.88
N SER A 10 -11.57 10.02 -13.75
CA SER A 10 -12.70 9.11 -13.88
C SER A 10 -12.88 8.80 -15.36
N MET A 11 -12.23 7.76 -15.87
CA MET A 11 -12.46 7.29 -17.24
C MET A 11 -13.10 5.90 -17.22
N TYR A 12 -14.43 5.88 -17.22
CA TYR A 12 -15.20 4.76 -17.76
C TYR A 12 -15.28 4.94 -19.28
N SER A 13 -14.75 4.00 -20.06
CA SER A 13 -15.00 3.92 -21.51
C SER A 13 -16.05 2.86 -21.82
N GLU A 14 -16.83 3.13 -22.87
CA GLU A 14 -18.15 2.60 -23.22
C GLU A 14 -18.29 1.07 -23.35
N ASP A 15 -19.37 0.56 -22.74
CA ASP A 15 -20.14 -0.69 -22.88
C ASP A 15 -19.49 -2.08 -23.02
N ASP A 16 -18.34 -2.25 -23.67
CA ASP A 16 -17.66 -3.57 -23.71
C ASP A 16 -16.80 -3.83 -22.46
N ASP A 17 -16.30 -2.77 -21.81
CA ASP A 17 -15.51 -2.90 -20.57
C ASP A 17 -16.40 -3.18 -19.35
N ALA A 18 -17.70 -2.86 -19.38
CA ALA A 18 -18.58 -3.03 -18.22
C ALA A 18 -18.69 -4.50 -17.75
N ARG A 19 -18.51 -5.46 -18.66
CA ARG A 19 -18.53 -6.91 -18.38
C ARG A 19 -17.15 -7.52 -18.19
N SER A 20 -16.05 -6.75 -18.21
CA SER A 20 -14.72 -7.30 -17.92
C SER A 20 -14.58 -7.65 -16.44
N ALA A 21 -13.73 -8.62 -16.10
CA ALA A 21 -13.38 -8.89 -14.70
C ALA A 21 -12.83 -7.63 -14.02
N LYS A 22 -12.03 -6.84 -14.74
CA LYS A 22 -11.49 -5.56 -14.29
C LYS A 22 -12.58 -4.60 -13.85
N ALA A 23 -13.60 -4.35 -14.68
CA ALA A 23 -14.66 -3.42 -14.33
C ALA A 23 -15.57 -3.96 -13.22
N ARG A 24 -15.86 -5.26 -13.20
CA ARG A 24 -16.61 -5.88 -12.10
C ARG A 24 -15.90 -5.72 -10.76
N VAL A 25 -14.61 -6.03 -10.71
CA VAL A 25 -13.78 -5.90 -9.50
C VAL A 25 -13.64 -4.43 -9.08
N ALA A 26 -13.41 -3.51 -10.03
CA ALA A 26 -13.35 -2.07 -9.72
C ALA A 26 -14.63 -1.54 -9.08
N ARG A 27 -15.81 -2.05 -9.50
CA ARG A 27 -17.11 -1.63 -8.97
C ARG A 27 -17.42 -2.14 -7.55
N MET A 28 -16.60 -3.00 -6.97
CA MET A 28 -16.77 -3.47 -5.58
C MET A 28 -16.93 -2.34 -4.56
N VAL A 29 -16.30 -1.19 -4.80
CA VAL A 29 -16.42 -0.02 -3.91
C VAL A 29 -17.82 0.60 -3.88
N HIS A 30 -18.66 0.29 -4.87
CA HIS A 30 -20.03 0.79 -4.99
C HIS A 30 -21.08 -0.29 -4.67
N ASP A 31 -20.67 -1.52 -4.36
CA ASP A 31 -21.58 -2.59 -3.97
C ASP A 31 -22.10 -2.34 -2.54
N ALA A 32 -23.40 -2.02 -2.44
CA ALA A 32 -24.03 -1.68 -1.17
C ALA A 32 -23.99 -2.83 -0.15
N GLN A 33 -24.09 -4.07 -0.60
CA GLN A 33 -24.07 -5.23 0.29
C GLN A 33 -22.65 -5.52 0.77
N ALA A 34 -21.66 -5.46 -0.13
CA ALA A 34 -20.25 -5.57 0.22
C ALA A 34 -19.84 -4.49 1.22
N GLN A 35 -20.27 -3.24 1.00
CA GLN A 35 -20.03 -2.13 1.93
C GLN A 35 -20.71 -2.37 3.28
N ALA A 36 -21.96 -2.85 3.31
CA ALA A 36 -22.64 -3.17 4.56
C ALA A 36 -21.89 -4.25 5.37
N TRP A 37 -21.39 -5.30 4.71
CA TRP A 37 -20.57 -6.31 5.37
C TRP A 37 -19.23 -5.75 5.87
N ALA A 38 -18.54 -4.93 5.07
CA ALA A 38 -17.30 -4.26 5.49
C ALA A 38 -17.53 -3.36 6.71
N GLN A 39 -18.57 -2.53 6.69
CA GLN A 39 -18.91 -1.63 7.78
C GLN A 39 -19.26 -2.39 9.06
N SER A 40 -19.89 -3.56 8.96
CA SER A 40 -20.22 -4.40 10.12
C SER A 40 -19.01 -4.86 10.94
N VAL A 41 -17.81 -4.85 10.34
CA VAL A 41 -16.53 -5.15 10.99
C VAL A 41 -15.59 -3.94 11.06
N GLY A 42 -16.09 -2.73 10.84
CA GLY A 42 -15.30 -1.49 10.93
C GLY A 42 -14.38 -1.22 9.73
N LEU A 43 -14.60 -1.89 8.61
CA LEU A 43 -13.87 -1.71 7.35
C LEU A 43 -14.73 -1.00 6.29
N SER A 44 -14.10 -0.62 5.19
CA SER A 44 -14.75 -0.05 4.00
C SER A 44 -13.96 -0.42 2.76
N PHE A 45 -14.65 -0.63 1.64
CA PHE A 45 -14.00 -0.70 0.33
C PHE A 45 -13.77 0.73 -0.19
N MET A 46 -12.58 1.01 -0.71
CA MET A 46 -12.19 2.32 -1.25
C MET A 46 -11.15 2.21 -2.36
N ASN A 47 -11.08 3.21 -3.24
CA ASN A 47 -10.10 3.27 -4.35
C ASN A 47 -8.84 4.08 -4.01
N VAL A 48 -8.90 4.88 -2.96
CA VAL A 48 -7.79 5.73 -2.49
C VAL A 48 -7.70 5.61 -0.98
N THR A 49 -6.50 5.31 -0.52
CA THR A 49 -6.18 5.09 0.89
C THR A 49 -5.20 6.16 1.37
N TRP A 50 -5.37 6.65 2.59
CA TRP A 50 -4.47 7.66 3.14
C TRP A 50 -3.38 7.01 4.00
N GLU A 51 -2.12 7.23 3.64
CA GLU A 51 -0.93 6.70 4.32
C GLU A 51 -0.09 7.83 4.92
N ASP A 52 -0.60 8.41 5.99
CA ASP A 52 -0.03 9.60 6.60
C ASP A 52 1.05 9.24 7.62
N CYS A 53 2.17 9.96 7.57
CA CYS A 53 3.17 9.87 8.64
C CYS A 53 2.83 10.82 9.79
N ALA A 54 2.22 11.98 9.52
CA ALA A 54 1.96 12.98 10.55
C ALA A 54 0.78 13.91 10.21
N ARG A 55 -0.44 13.43 10.41
CA ARG A 55 -1.67 14.22 10.25
C ARG A 55 -1.94 15.11 11.46
N SER A 56 -2.49 16.31 11.23
CA SER A 56 -3.00 17.14 12.32
C SER A 56 -4.29 16.53 12.87
N LYS A 57 -4.46 16.51 14.19
CA LYS A 57 -5.66 15.92 14.84
C LYS A 57 -6.94 16.53 14.26
N ASN A 58 -7.92 15.67 13.94
CA ASN A 58 -9.21 16.06 13.35
C ASN A 58 -9.11 16.87 12.05
N SER A 59 -8.06 16.66 11.24
CA SER A 59 -7.85 17.40 9.99
C SER A 59 -7.46 16.45 8.86
N CYS A 60 -7.76 16.81 7.61
CA CYS A 60 -7.17 16.18 6.43
C CYS A 60 -5.80 16.77 6.06
N TRP A 61 -5.26 17.69 6.87
CA TRP A 61 -3.99 18.38 6.62
C TRP A 61 -2.90 17.98 7.61
N GLY A 62 -1.66 17.95 7.13
CA GLY A 62 -0.48 17.57 7.90
C GLY A 62 0.75 17.39 7.02
N PRO A 63 1.95 17.32 7.61
CA PRO A 63 3.17 16.94 6.91
C PRO A 63 3.19 15.44 6.54
N CYS A 64 3.91 15.11 5.45
CA CYS A 64 4.15 13.74 5.00
C CYS A 64 2.83 12.95 4.81
N ILE A 65 1.92 13.51 4.02
CA ILE A 65 0.63 12.91 3.66
C ILE A 65 0.79 12.28 2.28
N SER A 66 0.34 11.05 2.14
CA SER A 66 0.35 10.34 0.87
C SER A 66 -0.98 9.64 0.61
N ASP A 67 -1.51 9.79 -0.60
CA ASP A 67 -2.59 8.94 -1.10
C ASP A 67 -1.98 7.72 -1.79
N MET A 68 -2.47 6.54 -1.46
CA MET A 68 -2.04 5.30 -2.08
C MET A 68 -3.21 4.60 -2.78
N THR A 69 -2.96 4.09 -3.98
CA THR A 69 -3.95 3.40 -4.81
C THR A 69 -3.35 2.16 -5.48
N LEU A 70 -4.20 1.17 -5.78
CA LEU A 70 -3.84 -0.01 -6.56
C LEU A 70 -4.35 0.18 -7.99
N ILE A 71 -3.49 -0.02 -8.98
CA ILE A 71 -3.83 0.25 -10.38
C ILE A 71 -3.57 -0.99 -11.22
N VAL A 72 -4.58 -1.39 -11.99
CA VAL A 72 -4.45 -2.37 -13.08
C VAL A 72 -4.72 -1.63 -14.37
N GLU A 73 -3.74 -1.60 -15.27
CA GLU A 73 -3.75 -0.75 -16.47
C GLU A 73 -3.94 0.74 -16.13
N LYS A 74 -5.17 1.24 -16.21
CA LYS A 74 -5.57 2.61 -15.87
C LYS A 74 -6.73 2.65 -14.86
N THR A 75 -7.13 1.50 -14.34
CA THR A 75 -8.31 1.38 -13.48
C THR A 75 -7.86 1.18 -12.03
N ARG A 76 -8.44 1.97 -11.12
CA ARG A 76 -8.23 1.80 -9.68
C ARG A 76 -8.95 0.56 -9.19
N MET A 77 -8.23 -0.26 -8.46
CA MET A 77 -8.73 -1.48 -7.87
C MET A 77 -9.13 -1.25 -6.41
N PRO A 78 -10.13 -1.99 -5.91
CA PRO A 78 -10.65 -1.79 -4.58
C PRO A 78 -9.65 -2.25 -3.52
N VAL A 79 -9.62 -1.48 -2.43
CA VAL A 79 -8.87 -1.79 -1.21
C VAL A 79 -9.86 -1.82 -0.05
N LEU A 80 -9.86 -2.93 0.69
CA LEU A 80 -10.59 -3.12 1.94
C LEU A 80 -9.67 -2.75 3.11
N ARG A 81 -10.06 -1.74 3.89
CA ARG A 81 -9.35 -1.28 5.09
C ARG A 81 -10.25 -0.47 5.99
N VAL A 82 -9.75 -0.07 7.15
CA VAL A 82 -10.45 0.88 8.03
C VAL A 82 -10.55 2.26 7.33
N PRO A 83 -11.69 2.99 7.45
CA PRO A 83 -11.88 4.30 6.83
C PRO A 83 -10.75 5.31 7.07
N ASN A 84 -10.42 6.10 6.05
CA ASN A 84 -9.28 7.03 6.04
C ASN A 84 -9.28 8.06 7.19
N PHE A 85 -10.46 8.48 7.66
CA PHE A 85 -10.58 9.42 8.78
C PHE A 85 -10.31 8.79 10.14
N ALA A 86 -10.38 7.47 10.27
CA ALA A 86 -10.05 6.77 11.51
C ALA A 86 -8.54 6.46 11.59
N ASP A 87 -7.89 6.12 10.48
CA ASP A 87 -6.46 5.79 10.34
C ASP A 87 -5.84 5.10 11.58
N PRO A 88 -6.31 3.88 11.93
CA PRO A 88 -5.72 3.14 13.02
C PRO A 88 -4.31 2.68 12.65
N ILE A 89 -3.41 2.84 13.61
CA ILE A 89 -2.01 2.44 13.50
C ILE A 89 -1.62 1.53 14.65
N MET A 90 -0.68 0.66 14.37
CA MET A 90 0.01 -0.19 15.33
C MET A 90 1.43 0.32 15.50
N SER A 91 1.93 0.39 16.72
CA SER A 91 3.36 0.57 16.97
C SER A 91 4.03 -0.80 16.98
N ILE A 92 4.96 -1.03 16.06
CA ILE A 92 5.71 -2.27 15.96
C ILE A 92 7.20 -1.93 15.97
N SER A 93 7.98 -2.66 16.76
CA SER A 93 9.43 -2.47 16.80
C SER A 93 10.04 -2.74 15.42
N THR A 94 10.88 -1.84 14.93
CA THR A 94 11.54 -1.96 13.61
C THR A 94 12.50 -3.15 13.56
N SER A 95 12.96 -3.66 14.71
CA SER A 95 13.75 -4.90 14.81
C SER A 95 12.92 -6.18 14.56
N LYS A 96 11.58 -6.08 14.62
CA LYS A 96 10.64 -7.20 14.38
C LYS A 96 9.94 -7.12 13.02
N ILE A 97 10.17 -6.05 12.27
CA ILE A 97 9.71 -5.91 10.88
C ILE A 97 10.86 -6.39 10.00
N PHE A 98 10.59 -7.28 9.06
CA PHE A 98 11.63 -7.91 8.25
C PHE A 98 11.53 -7.51 6.77
N VAL A 99 12.70 -7.33 6.15
CA VAL A 99 12.86 -6.98 4.74
C VAL A 99 13.85 -7.94 4.07
N THR A 100 13.65 -8.19 2.78
CA THR A 100 14.53 -9.05 1.98
C THR A 100 15.53 -8.18 1.22
N VAL A 101 16.82 -8.49 1.30
CA VAL A 101 17.91 -7.80 0.60
C VAL A 101 18.68 -8.73 -0.34
N GLY A 102 19.53 -8.16 -1.18
CA GLY A 102 20.34 -8.85 -2.19
C GLY A 102 19.87 -8.62 -3.62
N ASN A 103 18.68 -8.05 -3.84
CA ASN A 103 18.17 -7.68 -5.17
C ASN A 103 18.90 -6.48 -5.77
N GLU A 104 19.51 -5.64 -4.95
CA GLU A 104 20.29 -4.50 -5.39
C GLU A 104 21.60 -4.88 -6.08
N SER A 105 22.12 -6.08 -5.79
CA SER A 105 23.36 -6.56 -6.37
C SER A 105 23.21 -6.75 -7.88
N PRO A 106 24.19 -6.31 -8.70
CA PRO A 106 24.18 -6.57 -10.13
C PRO A 106 24.49 -8.05 -10.47
N TYR A 107 24.90 -8.85 -9.49
CA TYR A 107 25.27 -10.25 -9.68
C TYR A 107 24.09 -11.17 -9.36
N SER A 108 23.68 -11.98 -10.33
CA SER A 108 22.61 -12.98 -10.20
C SER A 108 22.89 -14.08 -9.16
N SER A 109 24.15 -14.28 -8.79
CA SER A 109 24.58 -15.23 -7.75
C SER A 109 24.53 -14.66 -6.34
N ALA A 110 24.20 -13.37 -6.17
CA ALA A 110 24.17 -12.75 -4.85
C ALA A 110 23.10 -13.41 -3.97
N PRO A 111 23.45 -13.83 -2.74
CA PRO A 111 22.50 -14.49 -1.86
C PRO A 111 21.43 -13.51 -1.41
N ARG A 112 20.19 -14.00 -1.30
CA ARG A 112 19.12 -13.26 -0.64
C ARG A 112 19.14 -13.55 0.85
N SER A 113 18.92 -12.51 1.64
CA SER A 113 18.83 -12.62 3.09
C SER A 113 17.69 -11.77 3.61
N THR A 114 17.16 -12.17 4.76
CA THR A 114 16.12 -11.45 5.47
C THR A 114 16.76 -10.79 6.68
N ILE A 115 16.62 -9.48 6.78
CA ILE A 115 17.14 -8.66 7.89
C ILE A 115 16.01 -7.81 8.48
N SER A 116 16.22 -7.25 9.66
CA SER A 116 15.23 -6.33 10.22
C SER A 116 15.20 -4.99 9.47
N LEU A 117 14.06 -4.30 9.52
CA LEU A 117 13.92 -2.95 8.97
C LEU A 117 14.88 -1.99 9.68
N GLN A 118 15.07 -2.16 10.99
CA GLN A 118 16.09 -1.41 11.73
C GLN A 118 17.48 -1.59 11.11
N GLU A 119 17.94 -2.84 10.95
CA GLU A 119 19.25 -3.15 10.37
C GLU A 119 19.38 -2.58 8.95
N TYR A 120 18.33 -2.67 8.14
CA TYR A 120 18.28 -2.08 6.81
C TYR A 120 18.50 -0.56 6.85
N LEU A 121 17.81 0.17 7.74
CA LEU A 121 17.92 1.62 7.86
C LEU A 121 19.27 2.08 8.40
N GLU A 122 19.82 1.35 9.38
CA GLU A 122 21.16 1.56 9.93
C GLU A 122 22.23 1.40 8.85
N ASN A 123 22.04 0.43 7.94
CA ASN A 123 23.01 0.03 6.93
C ASN A 123 22.55 0.34 5.50
N ILE A 124 21.64 1.31 5.31
CA ILE A 124 20.99 1.54 4.01
C ILE A 124 21.98 1.87 2.89
N THR A 125 23.15 2.42 3.23
CA THR A 125 24.26 2.71 2.32
C THR A 125 24.86 1.46 1.66
N LYS A 126 24.65 0.26 2.23
CA LYS A 126 25.06 -1.02 1.62
C LYS A 126 24.12 -1.44 0.50
N TYR A 127 22.84 -1.07 0.61
CA TYR A 127 21.78 -1.53 -0.27
C TYR A 127 21.38 -0.49 -1.33
N THR A 128 21.91 0.72 -1.21
CA THR A 128 21.53 1.89 -2.01
C THR A 128 22.75 2.75 -2.33
N GLU A 129 22.56 3.81 -3.11
CA GLU A 129 23.60 4.79 -3.42
C GLU A 129 23.62 5.98 -2.43
N LEU A 130 23.01 5.83 -1.25
CA LEU A 130 22.99 6.87 -0.20
C LEU A 130 24.31 6.92 0.57
N GLU A 131 24.69 8.11 1.04
CA GLU A 131 25.94 8.34 1.78
C GLU A 131 25.81 8.12 3.30
N HIS A 132 24.59 8.17 3.83
CA HIS A 132 24.34 8.16 5.28
C HIS A 132 23.17 7.23 5.66
N SER A 133 23.16 6.82 6.93
CA SER A 133 22.04 6.07 7.53
C SER A 133 20.78 6.94 7.56
N LEU A 134 19.62 6.29 7.41
CA LEU A 134 18.31 6.91 7.62
C LEU A 134 17.66 6.47 8.94
N PHE A 135 18.39 5.79 9.81
CA PHE A 135 17.91 5.40 11.14
C PHE A 135 18.19 6.51 12.16
N ALA A 136 17.14 6.95 12.87
CA ALA A 136 17.26 7.84 14.02
C ALA A 136 17.07 7.04 15.32
N PRO A 137 18.14 6.69 16.06
CA PRO A 137 18.06 5.76 17.19
C PRO A 137 17.10 6.16 18.32
N ALA A 138 16.83 7.46 18.49
CA ALA A 138 15.92 7.97 19.51
C ALA A 138 14.44 7.91 19.11
N HIS A 139 14.12 7.57 17.85
CA HIS A 139 12.77 7.69 17.28
C HIS A 139 12.33 6.50 16.44
N ASP A 140 13.26 5.80 15.81
CA ASP A 140 12.97 4.77 14.80
C ASP A 140 13.07 3.34 15.36
N ASP A 141 13.14 3.16 16.69
CA ASP A 141 13.03 1.85 17.35
C ASP A 141 11.65 1.21 17.16
N HIS A 142 10.64 2.04 16.80
CA HIS A 142 9.30 1.64 16.41
C HIS A 142 8.87 2.32 15.10
N ALA A 143 8.05 1.63 14.32
CA ALA A 143 7.34 2.17 13.17
C ALA A 143 5.82 2.18 13.42
N VAL A 144 5.11 3.08 12.75
CA VAL A 144 3.65 3.09 12.73
C VAL A 144 3.16 2.24 11.56
N VAL A 145 2.35 1.22 11.86
CA VAL A 145 2.00 0.16 10.92
C VAL A 145 0.49 0.12 10.68
N SER A 146 0.09 0.02 9.41
CA SER A 146 -1.28 -0.18 8.96
C SER A 146 -1.38 -1.44 8.09
N THR A 147 -2.59 -1.98 7.98
CA THR A 147 -2.89 -3.16 7.15
C THR A 147 -4.05 -2.87 6.22
N GLN A 148 -4.01 -3.48 5.04
CA GLN A 148 -5.09 -3.42 4.07
C GLN A 148 -5.10 -4.65 3.17
N ALA A 149 -6.24 -4.93 2.55
CA ALA A 149 -6.39 -6.01 1.58
C ALA A 149 -6.86 -5.45 0.24
N SER A 150 -6.22 -5.82 -0.86
CA SER A 150 -6.54 -5.33 -2.19
C SER A 150 -6.98 -6.46 -3.12
N PHE A 151 -7.89 -6.16 -4.04
CA PHE A 151 -8.47 -7.17 -4.93
C PHE A 151 -8.00 -6.93 -6.37
N LEU A 152 -7.51 -7.99 -7.00
CA LEU A 152 -7.02 -7.98 -8.36
C LEU A 152 -7.96 -8.80 -9.26
N PRO A 153 -8.25 -8.30 -10.48
CA PRO A 153 -9.09 -8.97 -11.45
C PRO A 153 -8.26 -10.07 -12.14
N ILE A 154 -8.25 -11.27 -11.58
CA ILE A 154 -7.51 -12.42 -12.12
C ILE A 154 -8.50 -13.47 -12.58
N GLU A 155 -8.64 -13.63 -13.89
CA GLU A 155 -9.49 -14.68 -14.47
C GLU A 155 -8.76 -16.02 -14.45
N ASN A 156 -7.81 -16.23 -15.35
CA ASN A 156 -7.17 -17.54 -15.58
C ASN A 156 -5.65 -17.57 -15.39
N GLU A 157 -4.95 -16.49 -15.73
CA GLU A 157 -3.48 -16.46 -15.72
C GLU A 157 -2.94 -15.51 -14.64
N THR A 158 -2.42 -14.37 -15.08
CA THR A 158 -1.77 -13.37 -14.24
C THR A 158 -2.32 -11.98 -14.57
N THR A 159 -2.34 -11.11 -13.57
CA THR A 159 -2.68 -9.70 -13.76
C THR A 159 -1.50 -8.84 -13.35
N ALA A 160 -1.02 -8.00 -14.28
CA ALA A 160 -0.02 -6.98 -13.99
C ALA A 160 -0.67 -5.81 -13.26
N PHE A 161 0.02 -5.29 -12.24
CA PHE A 161 -0.50 -4.19 -11.43
C PHE A 161 0.61 -3.28 -10.91
N HIS A 162 0.19 -2.14 -10.38
CA HIS A 162 1.04 -1.10 -9.84
C HIS A 162 0.49 -0.58 -8.51
N VAL A 163 1.38 -0.24 -7.58
CA VAL A 163 1.03 0.62 -6.45
C VAL A 163 1.35 2.06 -6.85
N GLY A 164 0.32 2.91 -6.88
CA GLY A 164 0.45 4.34 -7.10
C GLY A 164 0.52 5.07 -5.77
N LEU A 165 1.41 6.06 -5.67
CA LEU A 165 1.55 6.91 -4.50
C LEU A 165 1.52 8.39 -4.92
N TYR A 166 0.66 9.18 -4.29
CA TYR A 166 0.63 10.63 -4.41
C TYR A 166 1.10 11.26 -3.11
N ASN A 167 2.27 11.89 -3.07
CA ASN A 167 2.74 12.65 -1.92
C ASN A 167 2.57 14.16 -2.14
N TYR A 168 1.87 14.82 -1.22
CA TYR A 168 1.50 16.23 -1.36
C TYR A 168 2.69 17.21 -1.23
N GLN A 169 3.78 16.78 -0.60
CA GLN A 169 4.94 17.63 -0.29
C GLN A 169 6.15 17.37 -1.18
N SER A 170 6.24 16.21 -1.83
CA SER A 170 7.39 15.82 -2.65
C SER A 170 7.47 16.60 -3.97
N THR A 171 8.69 17.04 -4.28
CA THR A 171 9.04 17.63 -5.58
C THR A 171 10.45 17.18 -5.99
N ALA A 172 10.81 17.35 -7.27
CA ALA A 172 12.06 16.82 -7.80
C ALA A 172 13.30 17.44 -7.13
N ASN A 173 13.19 18.70 -6.70
CA ASN A 173 14.27 19.45 -6.07
C ASN A 173 14.22 19.41 -4.54
N ASP A 174 13.16 18.86 -3.95
CA ASP A 174 12.91 18.87 -2.51
C ASP A 174 11.98 17.70 -2.12
N PRO A 175 12.43 16.44 -2.24
CA PRO A 175 11.61 15.27 -1.96
C PRO A 175 11.27 15.17 -0.47
N ALA A 176 10.03 14.79 -0.14
CA ALA A 176 9.57 14.70 1.24
C ALA A 176 9.70 13.30 1.83
N VAL A 177 9.81 12.27 0.98
CA VAL A 177 9.75 10.88 1.39
C VAL A 177 10.61 9.98 0.51
N LEU A 178 11.31 9.04 1.15
CA LEU A 178 11.87 7.85 0.51
C LEU A 178 10.93 6.68 0.80
N VAL A 179 10.61 5.91 -0.24
CA VAL A 179 9.71 4.77 -0.17
C VAL A 179 10.50 3.48 -0.38
N LEU A 180 10.33 2.51 0.52
CA LEU A 180 10.75 1.14 0.30
C LEU A 180 9.55 0.32 -0.17
N VAL A 181 9.76 -0.45 -1.23
CA VAL A 181 8.82 -1.48 -1.68
C VAL A 181 9.44 -2.83 -1.37
N CYS A 182 8.86 -3.54 -0.41
CA CYS A 182 9.39 -4.77 0.14
C CYS A 182 8.49 -5.95 -0.26
N THR A 183 9.09 -6.96 -0.89
CA THR A 183 8.43 -8.22 -1.29
C THR A 183 9.33 -9.41 -0.94
N ALA A 184 8.81 -10.64 -1.11
CA ALA A 184 9.66 -11.83 -1.05
C ALA A 184 10.81 -11.81 -2.08
N ALA A 185 10.65 -11.06 -3.20
CA ALA A 185 11.67 -10.93 -4.23
C ALA A 185 12.74 -9.88 -3.90
N GLY A 186 12.61 -9.08 -2.83
CA GLY A 186 13.60 -8.06 -2.46
C GLY A 186 12.99 -6.74 -2.01
N THR A 187 13.86 -5.80 -1.67
CA THR A 187 13.52 -4.46 -1.17
C THR A 187 14.07 -3.39 -2.10
N SER A 188 13.20 -2.46 -2.49
CA SER A 188 13.51 -1.46 -3.52
C SER A 188 13.27 -0.07 -2.99
N ALA A 189 14.33 0.75 -2.93
CA ALA A 189 14.27 2.12 -2.43
C ALA A 189 14.06 3.12 -3.57
N GLN A 190 13.06 4.00 -3.45
CA GLN A 190 12.73 5.05 -4.42
C GLN A 190 12.49 6.37 -3.69
N VAL A 191 13.11 7.45 -4.16
CA VAL A 191 12.79 8.79 -3.67
C VAL A 191 11.61 9.33 -4.48
N MET A 192 10.60 9.87 -3.79
CA MET A 192 9.47 10.52 -4.46
C MET A 192 9.91 11.89 -4.99
N THR A 193 10.17 11.97 -6.29
CA THR A 193 10.59 13.19 -6.98
C THR A 193 9.44 13.93 -7.64
N GLU A 194 8.29 13.29 -7.74
CA GLU A 194 7.07 13.84 -8.28
C GLU A 194 5.98 13.69 -7.23
N ARG A 195 4.86 14.40 -7.39
CA ARG A 195 3.75 14.23 -6.46
C ARG A 195 3.18 12.85 -6.62
N ASP A 196 2.90 12.44 -7.84
CA ASP A 196 2.41 11.15 -8.24
C ASP A 196 3.53 10.26 -8.79
N ALA A 197 3.65 9.04 -8.28
CA ALA A 197 4.58 8.06 -8.81
C ALA A 197 3.99 6.65 -8.79
N ILE A 198 4.42 5.84 -9.75
CA ILE A 198 4.29 4.39 -9.70
C ILE A 198 5.48 3.83 -8.94
N LEU A 199 5.21 2.96 -7.99
CA LEU A 199 6.24 2.24 -7.25
C LEU A 199 6.67 0.98 -8.00
N TYR A 200 7.97 0.85 -8.22
CA TYR A 200 8.56 -0.31 -8.91
C TYR A 200 9.40 -1.19 -7.97
N SER A 201 9.70 -2.41 -8.41
CA SER A 201 10.71 -3.26 -7.79
C SER A 201 12.03 -3.22 -8.58
N ASN A 202 13.14 -3.22 -7.87
CA ASN A 202 14.48 -3.39 -8.38
C ASN A 202 14.86 -4.87 -8.35
N GLU A 203 15.31 -5.40 -9.47
CA GLU A 203 16.00 -6.68 -9.56
C GLU A 203 17.27 -6.48 -10.38
N GLN A 204 18.43 -6.55 -9.72
CA GLN A 204 19.75 -6.45 -10.36
C GLN A 204 19.94 -5.17 -11.19
N GLY A 205 19.39 -4.06 -10.70
CA GLY A 205 19.45 -2.76 -11.36
C GLY A 205 18.38 -2.54 -12.43
N GLN A 206 17.47 -3.51 -12.62
CA GLN A 206 16.35 -3.42 -13.56
C GLN A 206 15.04 -3.15 -12.83
N LYS A 207 14.20 -2.35 -13.45
CA LYS A 207 12.88 -1.96 -12.98
C LYS A 207 11.83 -2.96 -13.41
N HIS A 208 11.06 -3.46 -12.45
CA HIS A 208 9.97 -4.40 -12.67
C HIS A 208 8.66 -3.87 -12.09
N THR A 209 7.56 -4.19 -12.76
CA THR A 209 6.21 -4.10 -12.18
C THR A 209 5.88 -5.37 -11.43
N PHE A 210 4.71 -5.40 -10.82
CA PHE A 210 4.20 -6.58 -10.15
C PHE A 210 3.26 -7.33 -11.07
N VAL A 211 3.31 -8.65 -10.96
CA VAL A 211 2.28 -9.54 -11.50
C VAL A 211 1.75 -10.38 -10.36
N ALA A 212 0.47 -10.71 -10.42
CA ALA A 212 -0.15 -11.61 -9.47
C ALA A 212 -0.79 -12.78 -10.19
N GLU A 213 -0.76 -13.96 -9.58
CA GLU A 213 -1.55 -15.13 -9.98
C GLU A 213 -2.39 -15.64 -8.80
N ARG A 214 -3.44 -16.40 -9.08
CA ARG A 214 -4.22 -17.11 -8.06
C ARG A 214 -3.33 -18.10 -7.29
N LEU A 215 -3.56 -18.23 -5.98
CA LEU A 215 -2.88 -19.24 -5.15
C LEU A 215 -3.12 -20.66 -5.69
N SER A 216 -4.35 -20.97 -6.11
CA SER A 216 -4.68 -22.25 -6.75
C SER A 216 -3.82 -22.53 -8.00
N THR A 217 -3.68 -21.55 -8.90
CA THR A 217 -2.80 -21.62 -10.09
C THR A 217 -1.33 -21.79 -9.69
N HIS A 218 -0.86 -21.02 -8.72
CA HIS A 218 0.51 -21.11 -8.20
C HIS A 218 0.84 -22.51 -7.65
N ARG A 219 -0.10 -23.09 -6.89
CA ARG A 219 0.02 -24.46 -6.34
C ARG A 219 -0.02 -25.53 -7.42
N ALA A 220 -0.90 -25.37 -8.42
CA ALA A 220 -0.99 -26.29 -9.55
C ALA A 220 0.32 -26.34 -10.35
N LYS A 221 0.96 -25.19 -10.62
CA LYS A 221 2.27 -25.11 -11.30
C LYS A 221 3.39 -25.85 -10.55
N ARG A 222 3.29 -25.93 -9.21
CA ARG A 222 4.24 -26.63 -8.34
C ARG A 222 3.88 -28.11 -8.11
N GLY A 223 2.74 -28.58 -8.65
CA GLY A 223 2.26 -29.95 -8.44
C GLY A 223 1.86 -30.26 -6.99
N VAL A 224 1.44 -29.25 -6.21
CA VAL A 224 0.99 -29.43 -4.82
C VAL A 224 -0.53 -29.27 -4.69
N THR A 225 -1.09 -29.71 -3.56
CA THR A 225 -2.54 -29.57 -3.27
C THR A 225 -2.99 -28.11 -3.37
N SER A 226 -4.12 -27.86 -4.05
CA SER A 226 -4.70 -26.53 -4.16
C SER A 226 -5.36 -26.06 -2.86
N LYS A 227 -5.83 -27.00 -2.03
CA LYS A 227 -6.54 -26.71 -0.77
C LYS A 227 -5.60 -26.70 0.44
N GLY A 228 -5.92 -25.87 1.43
CA GLY A 228 -5.25 -25.80 2.72
C GLY A 228 -4.66 -24.41 3.01
N ALA A 229 -4.23 -24.21 4.27
CA ALA A 229 -3.58 -22.98 4.70
C ALA A 229 -2.32 -22.67 3.87
N MET A 230 -1.96 -21.40 3.77
CA MET A 230 -0.74 -21.00 3.08
C MET A 230 0.49 -21.48 3.86
N THR A 231 1.53 -21.85 3.11
CA THR A 231 2.86 -22.05 3.67
C THR A 231 3.51 -20.69 3.98
N ALA A 232 4.53 -20.64 4.84
CA ALA A 232 5.26 -19.40 5.12
C ALA A 232 5.82 -18.71 3.86
N ARG A 233 6.19 -19.50 2.84
CA ARG A 233 6.62 -18.95 1.53
C ARG A 233 5.45 -18.31 0.77
N GLU A 234 4.27 -18.92 0.79
CA GLU A 234 3.07 -18.38 0.15
C GLU A 234 2.60 -17.12 0.87
N GLU A 235 2.68 -17.08 2.21
CA GLU A 235 2.42 -15.87 3.01
C GLU A 235 3.36 -14.73 2.62
N ALA A 236 4.66 -14.99 2.51
CA ALA A 236 5.66 -13.99 2.08
C ALA A 236 5.43 -13.48 0.65
N CYS A 237 4.79 -14.28 -0.21
CA CYS A 237 4.41 -13.90 -1.56
C CYS A 237 3.01 -13.25 -1.65
N ASN A 238 2.22 -13.19 -0.57
CA ASN A 238 0.86 -12.67 -0.61
C ASN A 238 0.73 -11.19 -0.20
N TYR A 239 1.84 -10.53 0.12
CA TYR A 239 1.81 -9.11 0.47
C TYR A 239 2.93 -8.32 -0.21
N VAL A 240 2.68 -7.02 -0.34
CA VAL A 240 3.70 -6.00 -0.59
C VAL A 240 3.70 -5.11 0.64
N MET A 241 4.88 -4.90 1.23
CA MET A 241 5.05 -3.98 2.35
C MET A 241 5.63 -2.67 1.81
N ILE A 242 4.92 -1.56 2.02
CA ILE A 242 5.33 -0.23 1.61
C ILE A 242 5.81 0.51 2.85
N VAL A 243 7.05 1.00 2.84
CA VAL A 243 7.62 1.78 3.96
C VAL A 243 7.89 3.19 3.51
N GLN A 244 7.25 4.17 4.12
CA GLN A 244 7.49 5.59 3.88
C GLN A 244 8.40 6.15 4.97
N ILE A 245 9.54 6.72 4.55
CA ILE A 245 10.57 7.30 5.40
C ILE A 245 10.62 8.81 5.15
N PRO A 246 10.12 9.63 6.08
CA PRO A 246 10.16 11.09 5.95
C PRO A 246 11.59 11.63 5.82
N LEU A 247 11.79 12.50 4.83
CA LEU A 247 13.06 13.17 4.52
C LEU A 247 12.99 14.66 4.90
N GLN A 248 14.14 15.24 5.26
CA GLN A 248 14.23 16.66 5.54
C GLN A 248 14.08 17.47 4.26
N GLN A 249 13.08 18.34 4.23
CA GLN A 249 12.86 19.29 3.16
C GLN A 249 13.50 20.65 3.46
N LYS A 250 13.75 21.43 2.40
CA LYS A 250 14.19 22.81 2.52
C LYS A 250 13.15 23.61 3.33
N PRO A 251 13.59 24.57 4.15
CA PRO A 251 12.65 25.44 4.84
C PRO A 251 11.73 26.10 3.81
N PRO A 252 10.41 26.12 4.04
CA PRO A 252 9.50 26.72 3.09
C PRO A 252 9.87 28.20 2.92
N PRO A 253 9.80 28.75 1.70
CA PRO A 253 9.99 30.19 1.52
C PRO A 253 9.00 30.93 2.42
N PRO A 254 9.38 32.09 3.00
CA PRO A 254 8.50 32.84 3.88
C PRO A 254 7.16 33.09 3.19
N ARG A 255 6.08 32.64 3.81
CA ARG A 255 4.72 32.77 3.26
C ARG A 255 4.45 34.24 2.96
N ARG A 256 4.24 34.59 1.68
CA ARG A 256 3.39 35.75 1.36
C ARG A 256 2.02 35.40 1.91
N GLN A 257 1.49 36.25 2.80
CA GLN A 257 0.10 36.16 3.24
C GLN A 257 -0.80 36.29 2.01
N TYR A 258 -1.24 35.15 1.48
CA TYR A 258 -2.45 35.11 0.68
C TYR A 258 -3.58 34.90 1.68
N SER A 259 -4.23 36.00 2.07
CA SER A 259 -5.61 35.94 2.52
C SER A 259 -6.42 35.45 1.33
N ASN A 260 -6.93 34.22 1.40
CA ASN A 260 -8.16 33.75 0.77
C ASN A 260 -8.34 32.30 1.22
N LEU A 261 -9.10 32.13 2.31
CA LEU A 261 -9.81 30.87 2.54
C LEU A 261 -10.80 30.71 1.39
N ALA A 262 -10.42 30.00 0.34
CA ALA A 262 -11.39 29.24 -0.42
C ALA A 262 -11.50 27.89 0.29
N CYS A 263 -12.54 27.73 1.11
CA CYS A 263 -12.97 26.40 1.50
C CYS A 263 -13.33 25.67 0.22
N TYR A 264 -12.55 24.66 -0.16
CA TYR A 264 -13.06 23.63 -1.04
C TYR A 264 -14.15 22.91 -0.25
N HIS A 265 -15.41 23.18 -0.59
CA HIS A 265 -16.48 22.24 -0.32
C HIS A 265 -16.13 21.00 -1.16
N CYS A 266 -15.86 19.87 -0.50
CA CYS A 266 -16.03 18.59 -1.16
C CYS A 266 -17.53 18.47 -1.36
N GLU A 267 -18.01 18.83 -2.55
CA GLU A 267 -19.30 18.34 -2.99
C GLU A 267 -19.16 16.82 -3.03
N GLU A 268 -19.89 16.15 -2.14
CA GLU A 268 -20.19 14.74 -2.32
C GLU A 268 -20.96 14.67 -3.64
N GLU A 269 -20.31 14.18 -4.70
CA GLU A 269 -21.07 13.73 -5.86
C GLU A 269 -21.96 12.58 -5.38
N GLU A 270 -23.25 12.85 -5.27
CA GLU A 270 -24.26 11.82 -5.28
C GLU A 270 -24.15 11.10 -6.64
N CYS A 271 -23.42 9.99 -6.67
CA CYS A 271 -23.52 9.07 -7.79
C CYS A 271 -24.96 8.56 -7.84
N GLU A 272 -25.64 8.74 -8.98
CA GLU A 272 -26.95 8.15 -9.22
C GLU A 272 -26.90 6.64 -8.91
N LEU A 273 -27.74 6.23 -7.96
CA LEU A 273 -27.97 4.84 -7.60
C LEU A 273 -28.70 4.15 -8.76
N GLY A 274 -27.92 3.63 -9.71
CA GLY A 274 -28.41 2.62 -10.64
C GLY A 274 -28.91 1.42 -9.85
N SER A 275 -30.17 1.04 -10.03
CA SER A 275 -30.73 -0.18 -9.46
C SER A 275 -29.94 -1.38 -9.96
N PHE A 276 -29.28 -2.09 -9.04
CA PHE A 276 -28.42 -3.21 -9.35
C PHE A 276 -29.20 -4.52 -9.31
N GLU A 277 -29.14 -5.31 -10.38
CA GLU A 277 -29.51 -6.71 -10.30
C GLU A 277 -28.47 -7.43 -9.46
N SER A 278 -28.88 -8.00 -8.31
CA SER A 278 -28.04 -8.93 -7.56
C SER A 278 -27.71 -10.12 -8.46
N THR A 279 -26.51 -10.16 -9.01
CA THR A 279 -26.04 -11.35 -9.70
C THR A 279 -25.84 -12.44 -8.66
N PHE A 280 -26.59 -13.55 -8.80
CA PHE A 280 -26.44 -14.77 -7.98
C PHE A 280 -25.12 -15.52 -8.26
N GLU A 281 -24.08 -14.80 -8.68
CA GLU A 281 -22.77 -15.37 -8.96
C GLU A 281 -22.10 -15.80 -7.65
N ARG A 282 -21.46 -16.97 -7.68
CA ARG A 282 -20.72 -17.45 -6.51
C ARG A 282 -19.44 -16.64 -6.36
N PRO A 283 -19.07 -16.22 -5.13
CA PRO A 283 -17.79 -15.56 -4.89
C PRO A 283 -16.63 -16.51 -5.24
N ASP A 284 -15.56 -15.96 -5.83
CA ASP A 284 -14.38 -16.72 -6.23
C ASP A 284 -13.07 -16.14 -5.67
N VAL A 285 -13.18 -15.40 -4.57
CA VAL A 285 -12.07 -14.71 -3.90
C VAL A 285 -11.14 -15.71 -3.24
N GLU A 286 -9.87 -15.67 -3.64
CA GLU A 286 -8.76 -16.41 -3.03
C GLU A 286 -7.51 -15.52 -2.90
N GLU A 287 -6.48 -15.97 -2.19
CA GLU A 287 -5.21 -15.28 -2.10
C GLU A 287 -4.49 -15.17 -3.45
N ALA A 288 -3.85 -14.03 -3.71
CA ALA A 288 -3.03 -13.81 -4.89
C ALA A 288 -1.53 -13.85 -4.56
N MET A 289 -0.74 -14.57 -5.35
CA MET A 289 0.71 -14.66 -5.22
C MET A 289 1.37 -13.59 -6.09
N VAL A 290 2.06 -12.65 -5.44
CA VAL A 290 2.78 -11.55 -6.08
C VAL A 290 4.17 -12.01 -6.47
N SER A 291 4.56 -11.66 -7.71
CA SER A 291 5.91 -11.83 -8.25
C SER A 291 6.27 -10.64 -9.15
N LEU A 292 7.47 -10.65 -9.71
CA LEU A 292 7.95 -9.59 -10.60
C LEU A 292 7.53 -9.88 -12.05
N GLY A 293 7.03 -8.85 -12.73
CA GLY A 293 6.79 -8.88 -14.18
C GLY A 293 8.07 -8.72 -14.98
N ASP A 294 7.94 -8.43 -16.27
CA ASP A 294 9.09 -8.22 -17.16
C ASP A 294 9.90 -6.97 -16.81
N ALA A 295 11.19 -6.98 -17.17
CA ALA A 295 12.07 -5.83 -17.00
C ALA A 295 11.63 -4.68 -17.92
N LEU A 296 11.43 -3.51 -17.34
CA LEU A 296 10.99 -2.27 -18.02
C LEU A 296 12.13 -1.27 -18.26
N GLY A 297 13.37 -1.70 -18.06
CA GLY A 297 14.57 -0.87 -18.19
C GLY A 297 15.26 -0.58 -16.85
N PRO A 298 16.22 0.35 -16.81
CA PRO A 298 17.01 0.61 -15.61
C PRO A 298 16.17 1.09 -14.42
N PHE A 299 16.50 0.60 -13.23
CA PHE A 299 15.92 1.10 -11.99
C PHE A 299 16.46 2.51 -11.67
N PRO A 300 15.61 3.44 -11.16
CA PRO A 300 16.04 4.79 -10.82
C PRO A 300 17.20 4.78 -9.82
N LYS A 301 18.23 5.58 -10.13
CA LYS A 301 19.39 5.75 -9.27
C LYS A 301 19.12 6.73 -8.14
N LEU A 302 19.67 6.44 -6.97
CA LEU A 302 19.59 7.29 -5.78
C LEU A 302 20.80 8.21 -5.62
N SER A 303 21.82 8.09 -6.48
CA SER A 303 23.04 8.92 -6.44
C SER A 303 22.77 10.44 -6.47
N GLN A 304 21.76 10.90 -7.19
CA GLN A 304 21.36 12.33 -7.19
C GLN A 304 20.76 12.78 -5.84
N PHE A 305 20.30 11.83 -5.02
CA PHE A 305 19.73 12.03 -3.70
C PHE A 305 20.64 11.49 -2.60
N SER A 306 21.95 11.28 -2.87
CA SER A 306 22.86 10.60 -1.95
C SER A 306 22.95 11.24 -0.56
N LYS A 307 22.66 12.55 -0.48
CA LYS A 307 22.75 13.40 0.73
C LYS A 307 21.42 13.66 1.42
N VAL A 308 20.32 13.01 1.02
CA VAL A 308 19.06 13.14 1.76
C VAL A 308 19.23 12.68 3.20
N THR A 309 18.52 13.32 4.12
CA THR A 309 18.59 12.99 5.54
C THR A 309 17.20 12.70 6.09
N ARG A 310 17.16 11.85 7.10
CA ARG A 310 15.94 11.46 7.83
C ARG A 310 15.34 12.66 8.58
N ASP A 311 14.04 12.89 8.41
CA ASP A 311 13.27 13.85 9.22
C ASP A 311 12.61 13.18 10.42
N ALA A 312 13.39 12.98 11.48
CA ALA A 312 12.97 12.24 12.68
C ALA A 312 11.81 12.90 13.48
N ARG A 313 11.32 14.08 13.07
CA ARG A 313 10.11 14.68 13.65
C ARG A 313 8.85 13.87 13.34
N TYR A 314 8.88 13.08 12.27
CA TYR A 314 7.75 12.28 11.80
C TYR A 314 8.14 10.79 11.81
N PRO A 315 7.24 9.88 12.22
CA PRO A 315 7.53 8.46 12.31
C PRO A 315 7.72 7.81 10.93
N ILE A 316 8.34 6.64 10.90
CA ILE A 316 8.35 5.76 9.73
C ILE A 316 6.98 5.07 9.63
N ARG A 317 6.33 5.16 8.48
CA ARG A 317 5.02 4.56 8.19
C ARG A 317 5.20 3.28 7.38
N VAL A 318 4.62 2.18 7.85
CA VAL A 318 4.65 0.87 7.20
C VAL A 318 3.23 0.45 6.86
N THR A 319 2.99 0.09 5.61
CA THR A 319 1.69 -0.42 5.15
C THR A 319 1.87 -1.85 4.66
N ILE A 320 1.19 -2.79 5.27
CA ILE A 320 1.15 -4.19 4.82
C ILE A 320 -0.11 -4.38 3.96
N GLN A 321 0.10 -4.55 2.66
CA GLN A 321 -0.97 -4.72 1.69
C GLN A 321 -1.06 -6.18 1.23
N PHE A 322 -2.08 -6.89 1.69
CA PHE A 322 -2.39 -8.26 1.26
C PHE A 322 -3.13 -8.25 -0.08
N TYR A 323 -2.91 -9.27 -0.91
CA TYR A 323 -3.53 -9.35 -2.24
C TYR A 323 -4.50 -10.51 -2.37
N GLN A 324 -5.67 -10.22 -2.94
CA GLN A 324 -6.74 -11.16 -3.24
C GLN A 324 -6.97 -11.20 -4.75
N ALA A 325 -7.31 -12.37 -5.27
CA ALA A 325 -7.66 -12.63 -6.66
C ALA A 325 -9.16 -12.90 -6.76
N THR A 326 -9.82 -12.28 -7.74
CA THR A 326 -11.22 -12.59 -8.08
C THR A 326 -11.46 -12.31 -9.56
N SER A 327 -12.36 -13.05 -10.19
CA SER A 327 -12.77 -12.82 -11.58
C SER A 327 -14.08 -12.05 -11.68
N ASN A 328 -14.86 -11.95 -10.59
CA ASN A 328 -16.19 -11.37 -10.62
C ASN A 328 -16.43 -10.24 -9.61
N GLY A 329 -15.50 -9.99 -8.68
CA GLY A 329 -15.68 -8.95 -7.67
C GLY A 329 -16.75 -9.28 -6.63
N VAL A 330 -17.26 -10.50 -6.59
CA VAL A 330 -18.29 -10.90 -5.62
C VAL A 330 -17.62 -11.35 -4.34
N VAL A 331 -17.96 -10.68 -3.24
CA VAL A 331 -17.55 -11.04 -1.88
C VAL A 331 -18.74 -11.58 -1.08
N THR A 332 -18.47 -12.19 0.06
CA THR A 332 -19.49 -12.50 1.08
C THR A 332 -19.04 -11.95 2.42
N ARG A 333 -19.96 -11.95 3.39
CA ARG A 333 -19.65 -11.59 4.77
C ARG A 333 -18.46 -12.39 5.32
N GLU A 334 -18.43 -13.70 5.07
CA GLU A 334 -17.37 -14.59 5.58
C GLU A 334 -16.01 -14.26 4.97
N ILE A 335 -15.97 -13.84 3.69
CA ILE A 335 -14.73 -13.39 3.04
C ILE A 335 -14.24 -12.09 3.70
N VAL A 336 -15.13 -11.15 3.97
CA VAL A 336 -14.80 -9.87 4.61
C VAL A 336 -14.31 -10.08 6.05
N GLU A 337 -15.01 -10.90 6.84
CA GLU A 337 -14.63 -11.25 8.21
C GLU A 337 -13.26 -11.96 8.24
N ARG A 338 -13.03 -12.94 7.35
CA ARG A 338 -11.72 -13.61 7.22
C ARG A 338 -10.58 -12.64 6.91
N LEU A 339 -10.82 -11.65 6.05
CA LEU A 339 -9.81 -10.63 5.73
C LEU A 339 -9.57 -9.67 6.89
N CYS A 340 -10.63 -9.32 7.64
CA CYS A 340 -10.50 -8.58 8.88
C CYS A 340 -9.59 -9.33 9.86
N ASP A 341 -9.93 -10.57 10.20
CA ASP A 341 -9.15 -11.42 11.12
C ASP A 341 -7.69 -11.51 10.69
N ARG A 342 -7.45 -11.68 9.39
CA ARG A 342 -6.09 -11.76 8.84
C ARG A 342 -5.31 -10.46 8.98
N MET A 343 -5.94 -9.31 8.75
CA MET A 343 -5.31 -8.02 9.00
C MET A 343 -5.04 -7.81 10.49
N GLU A 344 -5.96 -8.25 11.36
CA GLU A 344 -5.80 -8.15 12.81
C GLU A 344 -4.68 -9.04 13.36
N GLN A 345 -4.35 -10.16 12.73
CA GLN A 345 -3.21 -11.00 13.14
C GLN A 345 -1.88 -10.23 13.16
N VAL A 346 -1.73 -9.17 12.37
CA VAL A 346 -0.53 -8.30 12.43
C VAL A 346 -0.43 -7.61 13.79
N LYS A 347 -1.55 -7.30 14.45
CA LYS A 347 -1.60 -6.68 15.79
C LYS A 347 -0.89 -7.53 16.84
N ALA A 348 -0.79 -8.84 16.65
CA ALA A 348 -0.06 -9.72 17.57
C ALA A 348 1.44 -9.37 17.70
N ASN A 349 2.00 -8.65 16.73
CA ASN A 349 3.39 -8.19 16.75
C ASN A 349 3.54 -6.77 17.33
N ALA A 350 2.45 -6.09 17.68
CA ALA A 350 2.44 -4.70 18.11
C ALA A 350 2.69 -4.55 19.63
N THR A 351 3.42 -3.51 19.99
CA THR A 351 3.59 -3.08 21.39
C THR A 351 2.48 -2.12 21.82
N TRP A 352 1.83 -1.45 20.86
CA TRP A 352 0.69 -0.55 21.07
C TRP A 352 -0.19 -0.46 19.82
N TRP A 353 -1.47 -0.13 19.97
CA TRP A 353 -2.37 0.18 18.85
C TRP A 353 -3.33 1.33 19.21
N GLY A 354 -3.72 2.12 18.21
CA GLY A 354 -4.65 3.26 18.37
C GLY A 354 -4.88 3.98 17.05
N SER A 355 -5.20 5.27 17.07
CA SER A 355 -5.50 6.08 15.88
C SER A 355 -4.60 7.31 15.80
N LEU A 356 -4.13 7.65 14.58
CA LEU A 356 -3.41 8.91 14.35
C LEU A 356 -4.33 10.14 14.37
N VAL A 357 -5.63 9.96 14.13
CA VAL A 357 -6.60 11.06 13.93
C VAL A 357 -7.48 11.26 15.15
N CYS A 358 -8.00 10.18 15.71
CA CYS A 358 -8.97 10.20 16.80
C CYS A 358 -8.25 10.13 18.16
N LYS A 359 -8.64 10.98 19.12
CA LYS A 359 -8.15 10.86 20.51
C LYS A 359 -8.76 9.60 21.15
N GLY A 360 -7.89 8.78 21.78
CA GLY A 360 -8.20 7.88 22.89
C GLY A 360 -9.63 7.35 22.94
N GLY A 361 -9.91 6.33 22.13
CA GLY A 361 -11.13 5.55 22.21
C GLY A 361 -10.83 4.18 21.63
N SER A 362 -10.85 3.15 22.48
CA SER A 362 -10.94 1.76 22.08
C SER A 362 -12.01 1.63 21.00
N PHE A 363 -11.59 1.36 19.77
CA PHE A 363 -12.50 1.29 18.61
C PHE A 363 -13.35 0.01 18.59
N PHE A 364 -13.24 -0.82 19.62
CA PHE A 364 -14.04 -2.02 19.77
C PHE A 364 -14.53 -2.09 21.22
N GLY A 365 -15.85 -2.21 21.38
CA GLY A 365 -16.47 -2.41 22.67
C GLY A 365 -15.93 -3.68 23.31
N GLY A 366 -15.28 -3.53 24.47
CA GLY A 366 -14.75 -4.67 25.21
C GLY A 366 -13.72 -4.28 26.26
N GLY A 367 -14.17 -3.62 27.33
CA GLY A 367 -13.72 -3.85 28.71
C GLY A 367 -12.25 -3.64 29.12
N SER A 368 -12.11 -2.72 30.09
CA SER A 368 -11.08 -2.57 31.12
C SER A 368 -9.71 -1.96 30.75
N ASP A 369 -9.59 -0.70 31.18
CA ASP A 369 -8.49 -0.11 31.97
C ASP A 369 -7.23 -0.97 32.13
N TYR A 370 -6.11 -0.52 31.55
CA TYR A 370 -4.88 -0.10 32.26
C TYR A 370 -4.00 0.74 31.33
#